data_AF-A0A6P1ZNI4-F1
#
_entry.id   AF-A0A6P1ZNI4-F1
#
_cell.length_a   1.000
_cell.length_b   1.000
_cell.length_c   1.000
_cell.angle_alpha   90.00
_cell.angle_beta   90.00
_cell.angle_gamma   90.00
#
_symmetry.space_group_name_H-M   'P 1'
#
loop_
_entity.id
_entity.type
_entity.pdbx_description
1 polymer ?
#
loop_
_entity_poly.entity_id
_entity_poly.type
_entity_poly.pdbx_seq_one_letter_code
_entity_poly.pdbx_strand_id
1 'polypeptide(L)'
;MKPNHKYSILPFNQCALCGINSDLKLSHIIPRYFGKSIKGGSQTIVDALNPEKMPKPQDITKVYLLCGDCEGKINKWETLFRNRIMPKNKSLLAPVIYGEWMLKFAVSISWRVLTYLKYSRLHLTDNISNKDFEKFFPEIKSDSNKEAETALNVWKDFLMGEINDVGIFKQRIIILNGANFPYENPNVVGFTIFQEDGMLTTHALMKNFIILGLIKESSILKWEGTEIDPVRGELGKEQKVPEVYFNWLADMFQEIETSSLMEWQNRKKQNPYNQGF
;
A
#
# COMPACT_ATOMS: atom_id res chain seq x y z
N MET A 1 -5.92 -28.20 -9.60
CA MET A 1 -5.89 -28.08 -8.12
C MET A 1 -6.88 -27.00 -7.73
N LYS A 2 -7.86 -27.27 -6.85
CA LYS A 2 -8.77 -26.22 -6.35
C LYS A 2 -7.98 -25.26 -5.44
N PRO A 3 -8.16 -23.93 -5.52
CA PRO A 3 -7.45 -22.99 -4.65
C PRO A 3 -7.79 -23.26 -3.19
N ASN A 4 -6.77 -23.30 -2.34
CA ASN A 4 -6.96 -23.42 -0.90
C ASN A 4 -7.70 -22.16 -0.39
N HIS A 5 -8.95 -22.31 0.05
CA HIS A 5 -9.92 -21.23 0.34
C HIS A 5 -9.50 -20.21 1.41
N LYS A 6 -8.36 -20.41 2.08
CA LYS A 6 -7.86 -19.52 3.14
C LYS A 6 -7.45 -18.12 2.66
N TYR A 7 -7.25 -17.93 1.34
CA TYR A 7 -6.83 -16.66 0.73
C TYR A 7 -7.77 -16.16 -0.37
N SER A 8 -8.92 -16.80 -0.57
CA SER A 8 -9.89 -16.43 -1.61
C SER A 8 -10.98 -15.53 -1.01
N ILE A 9 -10.64 -14.28 -0.73
CA ILE A 9 -11.62 -13.23 -0.42
C ILE A 9 -12.13 -12.60 -1.74
N LEU A 10 -11.72 -13.10 -2.91
CA LEU A 10 -11.97 -12.48 -4.21
C LEU A 10 -12.56 -13.50 -5.18
N PRO A 11 -13.59 -13.14 -5.99
CA PRO A 11 -14.32 -14.08 -6.83
C PRO A 11 -13.65 -14.21 -8.20
N PHE A 12 -12.33 -14.28 -8.24
CA PHE A 12 -11.60 -14.30 -9.50
C PHE A 12 -11.46 -15.75 -10.00
N ASN A 13 -12.19 -16.05 -11.07
CA ASN A 13 -11.88 -17.15 -12.01
C ASN A 13 -10.99 -16.67 -13.18
N GLN A 14 -10.67 -15.38 -13.20
CA GLN A 14 -10.02 -14.66 -14.28
C GLN A 14 -8.98 -13.69 -13.72
N CYS A 15 -7.89 -13.47 -14.45
CA CYS A 15 -6.87 -12.50 -14.05
C CYS A 15 -7.47 -11.09 -13.95
N ALA A 16 -7.36 -10.44 -12.79
CA ALA A 16 -7.93 -9.12 -12.58
C ALA A 16 -7.31 -8.03 -13.47
N LEU A 17 -6.03 -8.20 -13.87
CA LEU A 17 -5.34 -7.22 -14.71
C LEU A 17 -5.60 -7.42 -16.21
N CYS A 18 -5.36 -8.60 -16.77
CA CYS A 18 -5.52 -8.82 -18.21
C CYS A 18 -6.90 -9.32 -18.62
N GLY A 19 -7.72 -9.77 -17.67
CA GLY A 19 -9.03 -10.33 -17.98
C GLY A 19 -9.00 -11.70 -18.68
N ILE A 20 -7.90 -12.44 -18.61
CA ILE A 20 -7.80 -13.78 -19.23
C ILE A 20 -8.06 -14.87 -18.18
N ASN A 21 -8.92 -15.83 -18.51
CA ASN A 21 -9.15 -17.03 -17.71
C ASN A 21 -7.85 -17.85 -17.63
N SER A 22 -7.32 -18.02 -16.42
CA SER A 22 -6.03 -18.66 -16.19
C SER A 22 -5.84 -19.03 -14.72
N ASP A 23 -4.85 -19.89 -14.45
CA ASP A 23 -4.45 -20.20 -13.08
C ASP A 23 -3.88 -18.96 -12.39
N LEU A 24 -4.64 -18.45 -11.43
CA LEU A 24 -4.24 -17.30 -10.64
C LEU A 24 -3.10 -17.65 -9.68
N LYS A 25 -2.20 -16.69 -9.51
CA LYS A 25 -1.09 -16.72 -8.56
C LYS A 25 -1.46 -15.97 -7.30
N LEU A 26 -0.81 -16.35 -6.21
CA LEU A 26 -0.95 -15.71 -4.92
C LEU A 26 -0.15 -14.39 -4.90
N SER A 27 -0.78 -13.35 -5.41
CA SER A 27 -0.26 -11.99 -5.58
C SER A 27 -0.17 -11.29 -4.24
N HIS A 28 0.96 -10.63 -3.95
CA HIS A 28 1.04 -9.74 -2.79
C HIS A 28 0.50 -8.35 -3.18
N ILE A 29 -0.24 -7.70 -2.30
CA ILE A 29 -0.72 -6.32 -2.54
C ILE A 29 0.44 -5.33 -2.47
N ILE A 30 1.27 -5.46 -1.44
CA ILE A 30 2.56 -4.79 -1.30
C ILE A 30 3.67 -5.79 -1.65
N PRO A 31 4.77 -5.42 -2.33
CA PRO A 31 5.80 -6.36 -2.74
C PRO A 31 6.40 -7.12 -1.56
N ARG A 32 6.57 -8.44 -1.72
CA ARG A 32 7.01 -9.36 -0.65
C ARG A 32 8.28 -8.92 0.07
N TYR A 33 9.21 -8.27 -0.62
CA TYR A 33 10.49 -7.86 -0.03
C TYR A 33 10.36 -6.75 1.02
N PHE A 34 9.26 -5.98 1.03
CA PHE A 34 8.96 -5.08 2.13
C PHE A 34 8.49 -5.84 3.39
N GLY A 35 7.80 -6.98 3.21
CA GLY A 35 7.36 -7.85 4.31
C GLY A 35 8.46 -8.71 4.95
N LYS A 36 9.48 -9.12 4.19
CA LYS A 36 10.52 -10.07 4.62
C LYS A 36 11.38 -9.66 5.83
N SER A 37 11.31 -8.40 6.28
CA SER A 37 12.11 -7.90 7.42
C SER A 37 11.28 -7.45 8.61
N ILE A 38 9.96 -7.68 8.59
CA ILE A 38 9.07 -7.29 9.67
C ILE A 38 9.22 -8.32 10.80
N LYS A 39 10.05 -8.01 11.81
CA LYS A 39 10.16 -8.79 13.04
C LYS A 39 9.19 -8.23 14.07
N GLY A 40 8.05 -8.90 14.26
CA GLY A 40 7.10 -8.61 15.35
C GLY A 40 6.36 -7.27 15.24
N GLY A 41 5.03 -7.30 15.28
CA GLY A 41 4.16 -6.13 15.52
C GLY A 41 4.08 -5.04 14.46
N SER A 42 4.88 -5.10 13.39
CA SER A 42 5.03 -4.05 12.37
C SER A 42 4.26 -4.33 11.07
N GLN A 43 3.26 -5.22 11.14
CA GLN A 43 2.24 -5.42 10.10
C GLN A 43 0.98 -4.59 10.41
N THR A 44 1.12 -3.47 11.13
CA THR A 44 0.10 -2.90 12.02
C THR A 44 -1.25 -2.56 11.38
N ILE A 45 -1.31 -2.14 10.11
CA ILE A 45 -2.60 -1.91 9.42
C ILE A 45 -3.27 -3.24 8.99
N VAL A 46 -2.49 -4.27 8.67
CA VAL A 46 -2.98 -5.63 8.33
C VAL A 46 -3.18 -6.50 9.57
N ASP A 47 -2.40 -6.30 10.62
CA ASP A 47 -2.59 -6.92 11.94
C ASP A 47 -3.85 -6.34 12.61
N ALA A 48 -4.14 -5.05 12.43
CA ALA A 48 -5.40 -4.43 12.86
C ALA A 48 -6.64 -5.00 12.14
N LEU A 49 -6.48 -5.61 10.94
CA LEU A 49 -7.56 -6.31 10.24
C LEU A 49 -7.96 -7.64 10.90
N ASN A 50 -7.13 -8.20 11.77
CA ASN A 50 -7.39 -9.49 12.39
C ASN A 50 -6.77 -9.56 13.80
N PRO A 51 -7.28 -8.77 14.77
CA PRO A 51 -6.83 -8.84 16.16
C PRO A 51 -7.00 -10.25 16.75
N GLU A 52 -7.95 -11.03 16.21
CA GLU A 52 -8.25 -12.40 16.64
C GLU A 52 -7.42 -13.49 15.94
N LYS A 53 -6.59 -13.17 14.93
CA LYS A 53 -5.74 -14.20 14.30
C LYS A 53 -4.55 -14.52 15.18
N MET A 54 -4.68 -15.61 15.94
CA MET A 54 -3.55 -16.34 16.50
C MET A 54 -3.28 -17.61 15.67
N PRO A 55 -2.06 -17.81 15.15
CA PRO A 55 -0.92 -16.88 15.18
C PRO A 55 -1.09 -15.72 14.19
N LYS A 56 -0.51 -14.56 14.52
CA LYS A 56 -0.47 -13.38 13.64
C LYS A 56 0.06 -13.77 12.24
N PRO A 57 -0.45 -13.17 11.16
CA PRO A 57 0.08 -13.41 9.83
C PRO A 57 1.60 -13.18 9.81
N GLN A 58 2.37 -14.20 9.42
CA GLN A 58 3.83 -14.10 9.29
C GLN A 58 4.25 -13.47 7.94
N ASP A 59 3.27 -13.07 7.12
CA ASP A 59 3.44 -12.63 5.75
C ASP A 59 2.41 -11.55 5.45
N ILE A 60 2.78 -10.60 4.58
CA ILE A 60 1.91 -9.47 4.21
C ILE A 60 0.73 -9.93 3.34
N THR A 61 -0.29 -9.06 3.20
CA THR A 61 -1.54 -9.38 2.49
C THR A 61 -1.31 -9.91 1.08
N LYS A 62 -1.89 -11.08 0.81
CA LYS A 62 -1.81 -11.77 -0.47
C LYS A 62 -3.12 -12.47 -0.83
N VAL A 63 -3.42 -12.49 -2.11
CA VAL A 63 -4.69 -12.96 -2.68
C VAL A 63 -4.48 -13.56 -4.06
N TYR A 64 -5.33 -14.50 -4.47
CA TYR A 64 -5.32 -15.01 -5.84
C TYR A 64 -5.90 -13.92 -6.77
N LEU A 65 -5.03 -13.22 -7.51
CA LEU A 65 -5.41 -11.99 -8.24
C LEU A 65 -4.94 -11.99 -9.70
N LEU A 66 -3.69 -12.36 -9.96
CA LEU A 66 -3.05 -12.22 -11.27
C LEU A 66 -2.63 -13.56 -11.87
N CYS A 67 -2.65 -13.66 -13.20
CA CYS A 67 -2.03 -14.77 -13.92
C CYS A 67 -0.49 -14.69 -13.86
N GLY A 68 0.18 -15.77 -14.26
CA GLY A 68 1.65 -15.83 -14.28
C GLY A 68 2.32 -14.74 -15.13
N ASP A 69 1.72 -14.36 -16.26
CA ASP A 69 2.29 -13.35 -17.15
C ASP A 69 2.20 -11.95 -16.56
N CYS A 70 1.05 -11.60 -15.96
CA CYS A 70 0.87 -10.31 -15.29
C CYS A 70 1.76 -10.18 -14.05
N GLU A 71 1.90 -11.25 -13.26
CA GLU A 71 2.90 -11.34 -12.19
C GLU A 71 4.31 -11.10 -12.72
N GLY A 72 4.67 -11.74 -13.84
CA GLY A 72 5.97 -11.57 -14.50
C GLY A 72 6.24 -10.13 -14.92
N LYS A 73 5.24 -9.40 -15.44
CA LYS A 73 5.35 -7.97 -15.78
C LYS A 73 5.61 -7.12 -14.53
N ILE A 74 4.78 -7.27 -13.50
CA ILE A 74 4.91 -6.50 -12.24
C ILE A 74 6.26 -6.79 -11.56
N ASN A 75 6.66 -8.06 -11.50
CA ASN A 75 7.91 -8.47 -10.86
C ASN A 75 9.15 -7.83 -11.52
N LYS A 76 9.12 -7.53 -12.83
CA LYS A 76 10.22 -6.80 -13.50
C LYS A 76 10.38 -5.39 -12.92
N TRP A 77 9.29 -4.65 -12.74
CA TRP A 77 9.34 -3.28 -12.18
C TRP A 77 9.68 -3.29 -10.70
N GLU A 78 9.13 -4.23 -9.94
CA GLU A 78 9.47 -4.45 -8.52
C GLU A 78 10.96 -4.78 -8.34
N THR A 79 11.52 -5.62 -9.21
CA THR A 79 12.95 -5.97 -9.20
C THR A 79 13.82 -4.75 -9.50
N LEU A 80 13.42 -3.91 -10.46
CA LEU A 80 14.11 -2.65 -10.76
C LEU A 80 14.08 -1.70 -9.57
N PHE A 81 12.92 -1.54 -8.92
CA PHE A 81 12.80 -0.72 -7.71
C PHE A 81 13.75 -1.20 -6.61
N ARG A 82 13.68 -2.50 -6.28
CA ARG A 82 14.52 -3.11 -5.24
C ARG A 82 16.01 -2.90 -5.51
N ASN A 83 16.45 -3.15 -6.74
CA ASN A 83 17.87 -3.13 -7.08
C ASN A 83 18.43 -1.71 -7.25
N ARG A 84 17.60 -0.75 -7.69
CA ARG A 84 18.07 0.61 -7.99
C ARG A 84 17.84 1.58 -6.83
N ILE A 85 16.73 1.46 -6.12
CA ILE A 85 16.32 2.41 -5.07
C ILE A 85 16.71 1.91 -3.67
N MET A 86 16.67 0.60 -3.42
CA MET A 86 16.98 0.01 -2.10
C MET A 86 18.31 -0.78 -1.99
N PRO A 87 19.46 -0.34 -2.55
CA PRO A 87 20.74 -0.98 -2.26
C PRO A 87 21.09 -0.89 -0.76
N LYS A 88 21.64 -1.96 -0.19
CA LYS A 88 21.97 -2.07 1.25
C LYS A 88 22.93 -0.99 1.79
N ASN A 89 23.70 -0.32 0.94
CA ASN A 89 24.80 0.57 1.33
C ASN A 89 24.61 2.02 0.82
N LYS A 90 23.39 2.43 0.45
CA LYS A 90 23.12 3.80 0.01
C LYS A 90 22.27 4.53 1.03
N SER A 91 22.64 5.78 1.33
CA SER A 91 21.76 6.72 2.02
C SER A 91 20.51 6.94 1.17
N LEU A 92 19.34 6.89 1.79
CA LEU A 92 18.06 7.21 1.14
C LEU A 92 17.96 8.69 0.74
N LEU A 93 18.85 9.53 1.27
CA LEU A 93 18.96 10.95 0.94
C LEU A 93 19.85 11.21 -0.28
N ALA A 94 20.56 10.19 -0.78
CA ALA A 94 21.35 10.34 -2.00
C ALA A 94 20.40 10.32 -3.21
N PRO A 95 20.52 11.28 -4.15
CA PRO A 95 19.58 11.28 -5.25
C PRO A 95 19.70 10.06 -6.14
N VAL A 96 18.56 9.47 -6.50
CA VAL A 96 18.49 8.27 -7.35
C VAL A 96 17.67 8.56 -8.59
N ILE A 97 18.33 8.45 -9.75
CA ILE A 97 17.69 8.59 -11.06
C ILE A 97 16.90 7.33 -11.38
N TYR A 98 15.65 7.52 -11.81
CA TYR A 98 14.80 6.47 -12.34
C TYR A 98 14.32 6.80 -13.75
N GLY A 99 13.77 5.81 -14.44
CA GLY A 99 13.13 5.98 -15.76
C GLY A 99 11.68 5.51 -15.73
N GLU A 100 11.10 5.30 -16.91
CA GLU A 100 9.69 4.91 -17.13
C GLU A 100 9.18 3.74 -16.27
N TRP A 101 10.06 2.84 -15.85
CA TRP A 101 9.70 1.71 -14.99
C TRP A 101 9.16 2.14 -13.62
N MET A 102 9.51 3.33 -13.15
CA MET A 102 9.11 3.83 -11.83
C MET A 102 7.62 4.12 -11.76
N LEU A 103 7.06 4.75 -12.79
CA LEU A 103 5.63 4.99 -12.86
C LEU A 103 4.87 3.67 -12.93
N LYS A 104 5.34 2.70 -13.74
CA LYS A 104 4.75 1.35 -13.81
C LYS A 104 4.79 0.63 -12.47
N PHE A 105 5.89 0.74 -11.73
CA PHE A 105 5.98 0.24 -10.36
C PHE A 105 4.91 0.87 -9.46
N ALA A 106 4.83 2.21 -9.40
CA ALA A 106 3.90 2.91 -8.52
C ALA A 106 2.43 2.62 -8.87
N VAL A 107 2.08 2.71 -10.16
CA VAL A 107 0.72 2.38 -10.63
C VAL A 107 0.36 0.95 -10.29
N SER A 108 1.30 -0.01 -10.37
CA SER A 108 1.03 -1.41 -10.00
C SER A 108 0.69 -1.58 -8.51
N ILE A 109 1.23 -0.73 -7.64
CA ILE A 109 0.94 -0.75 -6.20
C ILE A 109 -0.45 -0.17 -5.96
N SER A 110 -0.71 1.04 -6.46
CA SER A 110 -1.99 1.71 -6.29
C SER A 110 -3.14 0.94 -6.91
N TRP A 111 -2.95 0.36 -8.09
CA TRP A 111 -3.96 -0.50 -8.71
C TRP A 111 -4.26 -1.74 -7.85
N ARG A 112 -3.25 -2.44 -7.32
CA ARG A 112 -3.45 -3.60 -6.44
C ARG A 112 -4.16 -3.22 -5.14
N VAL A 113 -3.78 -2.09 -4.54
CA VAL A 113 -4.42 -1.55 -3.32
C VAL A 113 -5.90 -1.28 -3.59
N LEU A 114 -6.22 -0.46 -4.59
CA LEU A 114 -7.60 -0.09 -4.89
C LEU A 114 -8.45 -1.30 -5.27
N THR A 115 -7.89 -2.21 -6.07
CA THR A 115 -8.51 -3.49 -6.43
C THR A 115 -8.83 -4.30 -5.18
N TYR A 116 -7.86 -4.54 -4.31
CA TYR A 116 -8.07 -5.32 -3.09
C TYR A 116 -9.15 -4.70 -2.19
N LEU A 117 -9.11 -3.39 -1.97
CA LEU A 117 -10.07 -2.69 -1.12
C LEU A 117 -11.48 -2.78 -1.67
N LYS A 118 -11.68 -2.51 -2.97
CA LYS A 118 -12.98 -2.63 -3.64
C LYS A 118 -13.58 -4.01 -3.45
N TYR A 119 -12.84 -5.06 -3.77
CA TYR A 119 -13.39 -6.41 -3.73
C TYR A 119 -13.51 -6.98 -2.33
N SER A 120 -12.60 -6.66 -1.40
CA SER A 120 -12.73 -7.09 0.00
C SER A 120 -14.05 -6.65 0.62
N ARG A 121 -14.57 -5.47 0.24
CA ARG A 121 -15.85 -4.94 0.72
C ARG A 121 -17.06 -5.68 0.19
N LEU A 122 -17.03 -6.09 -1.08
CA LEU A 122 -18.10 -6.90 -1.68
C LEU A 122 -18.32 -8.24 -0.97
N HIS A 123 -17.34 -8.71 -0.19
CA HIS A 123 -17.40 -9.98 0.54
C HIS A 123 -17.64 -9.83 2.04
N LEU A 124 -17.62 -8.60 2.59
CA LEU A 124 -17.85 -8.36 4.01
C LEU A 124 -19.33 -8.10 4.34
N THR A 125 -20.22 -8.16 3.35
CA THR A 125 -21.64 -7.79 3.46
C THR A 125 -22.46 -8.66 4.39
N ASP A 126 -21.97 -9.82 4.83
CA ASP A 126 -22.86 -10.80 5.43
C ASP A 126 -22.75 -10.98 6.94
N ASN A 127 -21.71 -10.52 7.67
CA ASN A 127 -21.68 -10.65 9.16
C ASN A 127 -20.54 -9.95 9.95
N ILE A 128 -19.74 -9.04 9.38
CA ILE A 128 -18.57 -8.49 10.10
C ILE A 128 -18.61 -6.95 10.11
N SER A 129 -19.41 -6.37 11.01
CA SER A 129 -19.26 -4.94 11.38
C SER A 129 -18.08 -4.78 12.33
N ASN A 130 -16.85 -4.94 11.84
CA ASN A 130 -15.70 -4.65 12.66
C ASN A 130 -15.39 -3.16 12.55
N LYS A 131 -15.70 -2.37 13.59
CA LYS A 131 -15.36 -0.94 13.65
C LYS A 131 -13.88 -0.68 13.38
N ASP A 132 -13.02 -1.64 13.70
CA ASP A 132 -11.58 -1.57 13.40
C ASP A 132 -11.32 -1.70 11.88
N PHE A 133 -12.12 -2.49 11.15
CA PHE A 133 -12.03 -2.58 9.69
C PHE A 133 -12.40 -1.25 9.03
N GLU A 134 -13.51 -0.62 9.44
CA GLU A 134 -13.90 0.70 8.92
C GLU A 134 -12.87 1.78 9.23
N LYS A 135 -12.23 1.71 10.40
CA LYS A 135 -11.18 2.64 10.80
C LYS A 135 -9.96 2.58 9.89
N PHE A 136 -9.48 1.38 9.59
CA PHE A 136 -8.26 1.19 8.78
C PHE A 136 -8.53 1.08 7.28
N PHE A 137 -9.76 0.81 6.87
CA PHE A 137 -10.18 0.64 5.47
C PHE A 137 -11.46 1.43 5.19
N PRO A 138 -11.43 2.76 5.39
CA PRO A 138 -12.62 3.60 5.36
C PRO A 138 -13.29 3.54 4.01
N GLU A 139 -14.62 3.46 3.99
CA GLU A 139 -15.37 3.37 2.73
C GLU A 139 -15.04 4.56 1.82
N ILE A 140 -14.92 4.29 0.51
CA ILE A 140 -14.81 5.38 -0.46
C ILE A 140 -16.18 6.07 -0.46
N LYS A 141 -16.22 7.37 -0.15
CA LYS A 141 -17.50 8.10 -0.15
C LYS A 141 -18.18 7.93 -1.51
N SER A 142 -19.49 7.73 -1.48
CA SER A 142 -20.29 7.35 -2.65
C SER A 142 -20.15 8.30 -3.84
N ASP A 143 -19.94 9.59 -3.56
CA ASP A 143 -19.70 10.65 -4.54
C ASP A 143 -18.37 10.52 -5.30
N SER A 144 -17.47 9.65 -4.84
CA SER A 144 -16.13 9.44 -5.38
C SER A 144 -15.96 8.03 -5.99
N ASN A 145 -17.01 7.21 -6.01
CA ASN A 145 -16.98 5.85 -6.55
C ASN A 145 -16.68 5.85 -8.05
N LYS A 146 -17.25 6.78 -8.81
CA LYS A 146 -17.04 6.87 -10.25
C LYS A 146 -15.58 7.17 -10.60
N GLU A 147 -14.96 8.07 -9.85
CA GLU A 147 -13.55 8.43 -9.97
C GLU A 147 -12.66 7.25 -9.63
N ALA A 148 -12.98 6.49 -8.57
CA ALA A 148 -12.25 5.28 -8.20
C ALA A 148 -12.32 4.19 -9.29
N GLU A 149 -13.50 3.96 -9.87
CA GLU A 149 -13.66 3.03 -11.01
C GLU A 149 -12.87 3.50 -12.24
N THR A 150 -12.89 4.80 -12.52
CA THR A 150 -12.17 5.37 -13.64
C THR A 150 -10.66 5.23 -13.44
N ALA A 151 -10.15 5.53 -12.24
CA ALA A 151 -8.75 5.35 -11.87
C ALA A 151 -8.31 3.88 -12.02
N LEU A 152 -9.12 2.92 -11.56
CA LEU A 152 -8.85 1.49 -11.73
C LEU A 152 -8.65 1.09 -13.18
N ASN A 153 -9.54 1.55 -14.07
CA ASN A 153 -9.48 1.22 -15.49
C ASN A 153 -8.27 1.89 -16.16
N VAL A 154 -8.04 3.20 -15.91
CA VAL A 154 -6.87 3.90 -16.48
C VAL A 154 -5.56 3.25 -16.03
N TRP A 155 -5.42 2.93 -14.75
CA TRP A 155 -4.24 2.25 -14.24
C TRP A 155 -4.07 0.85 -14.83
N LYS A 156 -5.16 0.09 -14.98
CA LYS A 156 -5.14 -1.23 -15.63
C LYS A 156 -4.62 -1.12 -17.06
N ASP A 157 -5.21 -0.23 -17.86
CA ASP A 157 -4.88 -0.05 -19.28
C ASP A 157 -3.42 0.42 -19.43
N PHE A 158 -2.96 1.30 -18.54
CA PHE A 158 -1.56 1.75 -18.50
C PHE A 158 -0.59 0.59 -18.19
N LEU A 159 -0.91 -0.24 -17.19
CA LEU A 159 -0.07 -1.40 -16.83
C LEU A 159 -0.08 -2.48 -17.91
N MET A 160 -1.17 -2.57 -18.68
CA MET A 160 -1.28 -3.46 -19.83
C MET A 160 -0.54 -2.95 -21.07
N GLY A 161 -0.20 -1.64 -21.09
CA GLY A 161 0.45 -0.97 -22.22
C GLY A 161 -0.53 -0.56 -23.32
N GLU A 162 -1.82 -0.48 -23.00
CA GLU A 162 -2.88 -0.03 -23.90
C GLU A 162 -2.90 1.50 -24.01
N ILE A 163 -2.49 2.18 -22.95
CA ILE A 163 -2.25 3.62 -22.90
C ILE A 163 -0.85 3.91 -22.35
N ASN A 164 -0.28 5.05 -22.72
CA ASN A 164 1.08 5.46 -22.35
C ASN A 164 1.13 6.49 -21.22
N ASP A 165 -0.03 6.97 -20.75
CA ASP A 165 -0.13 8.00 -19.72
C ASP A 165 -1.29 7.69 -18.77
N VAL A 166 -1.17 8.14 -17.52
CA VAL A 166 -2.20 7.96 -16.46
C VAL A 166 -3.12 9.17 -16.32
N GLY A 167 -2.92 10.22 -17.13
CA GLY A 167 -3.71 11.44 -17.12
C GLY A 167 -3.73 12.09 -15.75
N ILE A 168 -4.93 12.37 -15.25
CA ILE A 168 -5.13 12.99 -13.93
C ILE A 168 -4.87 12.02 -12.77
N PHE A 169 -4.79 10.71 -13.02
CA PHE A 169 -4.64 9.69 -11.98
C PHE A 169 -3.16 9.43 -11.65
N LYS A 170 -2.47 10.52 -11.33
CA LYS A 170 -1.03 10.57 -11.10
C LYS A 170 -0.59 9.76 -9.89
N GLN A 171 0.71 9.48 -9.84
CA GLN A 171 1.35 8.80 -8.72
C GLN A 171 2.31 9.74 -8.00
N ARG A 172 2.32 9.67 -6.66
CA ARG A 172 3.29 10.37 -5.82
C ARG A 172 4.08 9.36 -4.99
N ILE A 173 5.33 9.69 -4.71
CA ILE A 173 6.20 8.96 -3.78
C ILE A 173 6.73 9.89 -2.71
N ILE A 174 6.65 9.45 -1.45
CA ILE A 174 7.22 10.15 -0.30
C ILE A 174 8.30 9.24 0.31
N ILE A 175 9.45 9.82 0.64
CA ILE A 175 10.59 9.11 1.22
C ILE A 175 10.71 9.50 2.69
N LEU A 176 10.44 8.54 3.56
CA LEU A 176 10.56 8.63 5.00
C LEU A 176 12.03 8.49 5.44
N ASN A 177 12.51 9.43 6.26
CA ASN A 177 13.88 9.51 6.77
C ASN A 177 13.99 9.50 8.31
N GLY A 178 12.86 9.36 9.01
CA GLY A 178 12.73 9.41 10.48
C GLY A 178 12.51 10.81 11.06
N ALA A 179 12.41 11.84 10.22
CA ALA A 179 12.32 13.24 10.64
C ALA A 179 11.33 14.08 9.81
N ASN A 180 10.65 13.48 8.83
CA ASN A 180 9.68 14.22 8.02
C ASN A 180 8.34 14.38 8.76
N PHE A 181 7.97 13.40 9.60
CA PHE A 181 6.71 13.40 10.33
C PHE A 181 6.93 13.11 11.83
N PRO A 182 6.08 13.66 12.72
CA PRO A 182 6.00 13.20 14.11
C PRO A 182 5.74 11.69 14.16
N TYR A 183 6.41 10.99 15.08
CA TYR A 183 6.25 9.55 15.32
C TYR A 183 6.57 8.65 14.11
N GLU A 184 7.26 9.18 13.10
CA GLU A 184 7.56 8.49 11.86
C GLU A 184 8.23 7.13 12.09
N ASN A 185 7.58 6.07 11.62
CA ASN A 185 8.06 4.71 11.78
C ASN A 185 8.35 4.05 10.42
N PRO A 186 9.61 4.03 9.96
CA PRO A 186 9.98 3.48 8.66
C PRO A 186 9.95 1.93 8.64
N ASN A 187 9.48 1.25 9.69
CA ASN A 187 9.35 -0.21 9.71
C ASN A 187 7.92 -0.70 9.47
N VAL A 188 6.98 0.21 9.24
CA VAL A 188 5.58 -0.16 8.98
C VAL A 188 5.39 -0.55 7.53
N VAL A 189 4.60 -1.59 7.31
CA VAL A 189 4.09 -1.96 5.98
C VAL A 189 2.59 -2.14 6.04
N GLY A 190 1.88 -1.51 5.11
CA GLY A 190 0.43 -1.56 5.06
C GLY A 190 -0.13 -0.73 3.92
N PHE A 191 -1.46 -0.68 3.81
CA PHE A 191 -2.13 0.18 2.85
C PHE A 191 -3.53 0.54 3.32
N THR A 192 -4.03 1.67 2.84
CA THR A 192 -5.39 2.17 3.09
C THR A 192 -5.79 3.16 1.99
N ILE A 193 -6.83 3.94 2.19
CA ILE A 193 -7.12 5.16 1.43
C ILE A 193 -6.98 6.38 2.33
N PHE A 194 -6.58 7.50 1.74
CA PHE A 194 -6.71 8.83 2.35
C PHE A 194 -7.83 9.58 1.62
N GLN A 195 -8.81 10.08 2.36
CA GLN A 195 -9.97 10.77 1.79
C GLN A 195 -10.46 11.96 2.64
N GLU A 196 -9.83 13.11 2.47
CA GLU A 196 -10.16 14.36 3.18
C GLU A 196 -10.05 15.57 2.24
N ASP A 197 -10.79 16.65 2.51
CA ASP A 197 -10.73 17.92 1.78
C ASP A 197 -10.77 17.82 0.24
N GLY A 198 -11.64 16.92 -0.24
CA GLY A 198 -11.82 16.67 -1.68
C GLY A 198 -10.70 15.85 -2.31
N MET A 199 -9.70 15.41 -1.56
CA MET A 199 -8.74 14.40 -1.99
C MET A 199 -9.30 13.00 -1.82
N LEU A 200 -8.91 12.12 -2.74
CA LEU A 200 -9.05 10.68 -2.59
C LEU A 200 -7.80 10.04 -3.18
N THR A 201 -7.09 9.26 -2.37
CA THR A 201 -5.86 8.58 -2.80
C THR A 201 -5.82 7.16 -2.25
N THR A 202 -5.24 6.24 -3.02
CA THR A 202 -4.68 5.02 -2.41
C THR A 202 -3.45 5.39 -1.62
N HIS A 203 -3.22 4.72 -0.50
CA HIS A 203 -2.06 4.95 0.37
C HIS A 203 -1.35 3.64 0.64
N ALA A 204 -0.11 3.48 0.14
CA ALA A 204 0.70 2.28 0.35
C ALA A 204 1.97 2.63 1.14
N LEU A 205 2.04 2.15 2.38
CA LEU A 205 3.19 2.31 3.26
C LEU A 205 4.12 1.10 3.12
N MET A 206 5.35 1.35 2.69
CA MET A 206 6.34 0.35 2.31
C MET A 206 7.68 0.66 2.95
N LYS A 207 7.74 0.57 4.29
CA LYS A 207 8.88 1.01 5.08
C LYS A 207 9.18 2.49 4.86
N ASN A 208 10.37 2.82 4.35
CA ASN A 208 10.80 4.18 4.09
C ASN A 208 10.08 4.86 2.90
N PHE A 209 9.13 4.20 2.26
CA PHE A 209 8.47 4.72 1.08
C PHE A 209 6.96 4.71 1.26
N ILE A 210 6.31 5.80 0.87
CA ILE A 210 4.87 5.86 0.69
C ILE A 210 4.60 6.07 -0.79
N ILE A 211 3.67 5.29 -1.36
CA ILE A 211 3.12 5.56 -2.69
C ILE A 211 1.67 5.99 -2.54
N LEU A 212 1.36 7.13 -3.16
CA LEU A 212 0.01 7.65 -3.29
C LEU A 212 -0.44 7.55 -4.74
N GLY A 213 -1.52 6.82 -4.99
CA GLY A 213 -2.21 6.86 -6.27
C GLY A 213 -3.37 7.83 -6.18
N LEU A 214 -3.28 8.95 -6.87
CA LEU A 214 -4.30 10.01 -6.86
C LEU A 214 -5.52 9.55 -7.65
N ILE A 215 -6.67 9.50 -6.99
CA ILE A 215 -7.98 9.22 -7.59
C ILE A 215 -8.73 10.54 -7.77
N LYS A 216 -8.64 11.42 -6.77
CA LYS A 216 -9.15 12.79 -6.78
C LYS A 216 -8.13 13.69 -6.10
N GLU A 217 -7.82 14.82 -6.71
CA GLU A 217 -6.87 15.81 -6.20
C GLU A 217 -7.58 17.15 -6.00
N SER A 218 -7.28 17.83 -4.90
CA SER A 218 -7.71 19.21 -4.67
C SER A 218 -6.69 20.17 -5.27
N SER A 219 -7.15 21.06 -6.15
CA SER A 219 -6.30 22.06 -6.82
C SER A 219 -5.70 23.10 -5.87
N ILE A 220 -6.16 23.16 -4.63
CA ILE A 220 -5.70 24.11 -3.61
C ILE A 220 -4.47 23.57 -2.87
N LEU A 221 -4.32 22.24 -2.83
CA LEU A 221 -3.29 21.58 -2.05
C LEU A 221 -1.98 21.51 -2.83
N LYS A 222 -0.91 22.01 -2.21
CA LYS A 222 0.41 22.10 -2.83
C LYS A 222 1.26 20.90 -2.46
N TRP A 223 1.75 20.23 -3.50
CA TRP A 223 2.73 19.15 -3.40
C TRP A 223 4.03 19.60 -4.06
N GLU A 224 5.16 19.36 -3.42
CA GLU A 224 6.48 19.65 -4.00
C GLU A 224 7.37 18.41 -3.90
N GLY A 225 8.08 18.08 -4.98
CA GLY A 225 9.08 17.00 -4.96
C GLY A 225 8.55 15.57 -4.79
N THR A 226 7.23 15.35 -4.86
CA THR A 226 6.60 14.03 -4.64
C THR A 226 6.10 13.35 -5.92
N GLU A 227 5.88 14.09 -7.01
CA GLU A 227 5.34 13.53 -8.25
C GLU A 227 6.33 12.58 -8.94
N ILE A 228 5.83 11.45 -9.45
CA ILE A 228 6.63 10.53 -10.24
C ILE A 228 6.56 10.93 -11.72
N ASP A 229 7.69 11.29 -12.29
CA ASP A 229 7.79 11.63 -13.71
C ASP A 229 7.59 10.39 -14.60
N PRO A 230 6.76 10.45 -15.65
CA PRO A 230 6.46 9.30 -16.51
C PRO A 230 7.66 8.82 -17.34
N VAL A 231 8.64 9.68 -17.62
CA VAL A 231 9.78 9.38 -18.49
C VAL A 231 11.05 9.19 -17.67
N ARG A 232 11.39 10.17 -16.84
CA ARG A 232 12.63 10.19 -16.06
C ARG A 232 12.52 11.18 -14.92
N GLY A 233 12.91 10.72 -13.73
CA GLY A 233 12.96 11.59 -12.56
C GLY A 233 14.05 11.19 -11.59
N GLU A 234 13.99 11.82 -10.42
CA GLU A 234 14.99 11.72 -9.38
C GLU A 234 14.29 11.67 -8.02
N LEU A 235 14.63 10.66 -7.23
CA LEU A 235 14.24 10.53 -5.83
C LEU A 235 15.27 11.23 -4.93
N GLY A 236 14.87 11.63 -3.73
CA GLY A 236 15.76 12.26 -2.75
C GLY A 236 15.81 13.80 -2.82
N LYS A 237 14.91 14.42 -3.58
CA LYS A 237 14.66 15.87 -3.52
C LYS A 237 13.92 16.22 -2.24
N GLU A 238 14.05 17.48 -1.81
CA GLU A 238 13.19 18.02 -0.74
C GLU A 238 11.72 17.86 -1.14
N GLN A 239 10.91 17.37 -0.19
CA GLN A 239 9.50 17.07 -0.41
C GLN A 239 8.65 17.91 0.52
N LYS A 240 7.59 18.52 -0.03
CA LYS A 240 6.52 19.14 0.77
C LYS A 240 5.20 18.46 0.45
N VAL A 241 4.46 18.16 1.51
CA VAL A 241 3.12 17.57 1.43
C VAL A 241 2.10 18.57 2.00
N PRO A 242 0.83 18.50 1.58
CA PRO A 242 -0.22 19.35 2.14
C PRO A 242 -0.39 19.14 3.65
N GLU A 243 -0.71 20.21 4.37
CA GLU A 243 -0.88 20.19 5.83
C GLU A 243 -1.95 19.18 6.29
N VAL A 244 -3.07 19.08 5.57
CA VAL A 244 -4.12 18.09 5.89
C VAL A 244 -3.58 16.66 5.83
N TYR A 245 -2.77 16.33 4.81
CA TYR A 245 -2.18 15.01 4.67
C TYR A 245 -1.06 14.79 5.71
N PHE A 246 -0.28 15.83 6.02
CA PHE A 246 0.74 15.79 7.05
C PHE A 246 0.15 15.42 8.41
N ASN A 247 -0.91 16.12 8.83
CA ASN A 247 -1.56 15.90 10.10
C ASN A 247 -2.18 14.50 10.16
N TRP A 248 -2.90 14.08 9.12
CA TRP A 248 -3.46 12.74 9.03
C TRP A 248 -2.40 11.63 9.15
N LEU A 249 -1.26 11.79 8.47
CA LEU A 249 -0.18 10.80 8.51
C LEU A 249 0.53 10.78 9.88
N ALA A 250 0.71 11.94 10.51
CA ALA A 250 1.27 12.04 11.85
C ALA A 250 0.37 11.34 12.89
N ASP A 251 -0.94 11.56 12.81
CA ASP A 251 -1.94 10.90 13.68
C ASP A 251 -1.91 9.38 13.47
N MET A 252 -1.84 8.93 12.21
CA MET A 252 -1.69 7.51 11.90
C MET A 252 -0.43 6.90 12.51
N PHE A 253 0.72 7.58 12.41
CA PHE A 253 1.96 7.10 13.01
C PHE A 253 1.89 7.03 14.53
N GLN A 254 1.30 8.05 15.17
CA GLN A 254 1.09 8.08 16.61
C GLN A 254 0.20 6.93 17.08
N GLU A 255 -0.87 6.64 16.34
CA GLU A 255 -1.76 5.52 16.64
C GLU A 255 -1.02 4.18 16.55
N ILE A 256 -0.27 3.97 15.47
CA ILE A 256 0.53 2.74 15.27
C ILE A 256 1.52 2.53 16.41
N GLU A 257 2.20 3.59 16.85
CA GLU A 257 3.12 3.55 17.99
C GLU A 257 2.38 3.18 19.29
N THR A 258 1.26 3.85 19.55
CA THR A 258 0.44 3.62 20.75
C THR A 258 -0.07 2.18 20.82
N SER A 259 -0.62 1.65 19.73
CA SER A 259 -1.07 0.25 19.64
C SER A 259 0.10 -0.72 19.86
N SER A 260 1.27 -0.44 19.28
CA SER A 260 2.47 -1.27 19.44
C SER A 260 2.94 -1.31 20.90
N LEU A 261 2.90 -0.18 21.61
CA LEU A 261 3.22 -0.08 23.03
C LEU A 261 2.23 -0.86 23.89
N MET A 262 0.92 -0.70 23.66
CA MET A 262 -0.12 -1.43 24.39
C MET A 262 0.01 -2.94 24.21
N GLU A 263 0.25 -3.41 22.98
CA GLU A 263 0.49 -4.83 22.72
C GLU A 263 1.72 -5.36 23.47
N TRP A 264 2.81 -4.60 23.49
CA TRP A 264 4.02 -4.99 24.22
C TRP A 264 3.76 -5.09 25.73
N GLN A 265 3.03 -4.13 26.30
CA GLN A 265 2.63 -4.16 27.72
C GLN A 265 1.75 -5.37 28.02
N ASN A 266 0.79 -5.70 27.16
CA ASN A 266 -0.09 -6.85 27.32
C ASN A 266 0.68 -8.18 27.24
N ARG A 267 1.65 -8.31 26.32
CA ARG A 267 2.54 -9.49 26.26
C ARG A 267 3.37 -9.66 27.53
N LYS A 268 3.86 -8.56 28.12
CA LYS A 268 4.56 -8.60 29.41
C LYS A 268 3.66 -9.04 30.56
N LYS A 269 2.41 -8.58 30.58
CA LYS A 269 1.43 -8.99 31.60
C LYS A 269 1.01 -10.46 31.49
N GLN A 270 0.93 -10.99 30.27
CA GLN A 270 0.55 -12.38 30.01
C GLN A 270 1.70 -13.39 30.18
N ASN A 271 2.95 -12.94 30.34
CA ASN A 271 4.10 -13.81 30.55
C ASN A 271 4.90 -13.37 31.80
N PRO A 272 4.43 -13.70 33.01
CA PRO A 272 5.04 -13.25 34.27
C PRO A 272 6.45 -13.81 34.54
N TYR A 273 6.96 -14.73 33.73
CA TYR A 273 8.26 -15.39 33.94
C TYR A 273 9.49 -14.65 33.38
N ASN A 274 9.32 -13.44 32.80
CA ASN A 274 10.44 -12.59 32.36
C ASN A 274 10.66 -11.35 33.24
N GLN A 275 10.20 -11.38 34.50
CA GLN A 275 10.68 -10.45 35.54
C GLN A 275 11.83 -11.11 36.30
N GLY A 276 13.00 -11.15 35.67
CA GLY A 276 14.23 -11.62 36.29
C GLY A 276 15.41 -11.37 35.36
N PHE A 277 16.40 -10.65 35.90
CA PHE A 277 17.67 -10.17 35.33
C PHE A 277 17.64 -8.76 34.75
#